data_AF-A0AAW4L0X9-F1
#
_entry.id   AF-A0AAW4L0X9-F1
#
_cell.length_a   1.000
_cell.length_b   1.000
_cell.length_c   1.000
_cell.angle_alpha   90.00
_cell.angle_beta   90.00
_cell.angle_gamma   90.00
#
_symmetry.space_group_name_H-M   'P 1'
#
loop_
_entity.id
_entity.type
_entity.pdbx_description
1 polymer ?
#
loop_
_entity_poly.entity_id
_entity_poly.type
_entity_poly.pdbx_seq_one_letter_code
_entity_poly.pdbx_strand_id
1 'polypeptide(L)' 'MFKQTLGAVALAMAFCGWVSAEEVKIGFLVKQAEEPWFQTEWAFAEKAGKEHGFTVIKIAVP' A
#
# COMPACT_ATOMS: atom_id res chain seq x y z
N MET A 1 37.97 20.90 -13.58
CA MET A 1 36.94 20.18 -14.36
C MET A 1 36.30 19.01 -13.58
N PHE A 2 37.07 18.15 -12.89
CA PHE A 2 36.53 16.96 -12.18
C PHE A 2 35.55 17.24 -11.01
N LYS A 3 35.65 18.39 -10.35
CA LYS A 3 34.76 18.78 -9.23
C LYS A 3 33.37 19.24 -9.70
N GLN A 4 33.27 19.77 -10.92
CA GLN A 4 32.01 20.27 -11.47
C GLN A 4 31.15 19.11 -12.02
N THR A 5 31.79 18.08 -12.57
CA THR A 5 31.12 16.84 -12.98
C THR A 5 30.54 16.07 -11.79
N LEU A 6 31.21 16.05 -10.63
CA LEU A 6 30.64 15.44 -9.41
C LEU A 6 29.38 16.16 -8.91
N GLY A 7 29.38 17.50 -8.93
CA GLY A 7 28.24 18.31 -8.52
C GLY A 7 27.02 18.15 -9.44
N ALA A 8 27.25 18.03 -10.75
CA ALA A 8 26.19 17.81 -11.72
C ALA A 8 25.52 16.42 -11.58
N VAL A 9 26.28 15.38 -11.24
CA VAL A 9 25.75 14.03 -11.02
C VAL A 9 24.90 13.95 -9.74
N ALA A 10 25.33 14.61 -8.65
CA ALA A 10 24.56 14.68 -7.41
C ALA A 10 23.24 15.44 -7.60
N LEU A 11 23.25 16.52 -8.39
CA LEU A 11 22.03 17.27 -8.72
C LEU A 11 21.08 16.45 -9.63
N ALA A 12 21.61 15.68 -10.58
CA ALA A 12 20.80 14.82 -11.44
C ALA A 12 20.09 13.69 -10.66
N MET A 13 20.76 13.08 -9.67
CA MET A 13 20.13 12.07 -8.81
C MET A 13 19.05 12.63 -7.88
N ALA A 14 19.16 13.91 -7.49
CA ALA A 14 18.12 14.58 -6.70
C ALA A 14 16.85 14.91 -7.52
N PHE A 15 16.96 15.00 -8.85
CA PHE A 15 15.84 15.26 -9.76
C PHE A 15 15.15 13.99 -10.28
N CYS A 16 15.74 12.80 -10.07
CA CYS A 16 15.03 11.53 -10.23
C CYS A 16 14.10 11.33 -9.03
N GLY A 17 12.99 12.08 -9.02
CA GLY A 17 11.94 11.92 -8.02
C GLY A 17 11.52 10.47 -7.93
N TRP A 18 11.46 9.95 -6.71
CA TRP A 18 10.88 8.65 -6.43
C TRP A 18 9.40 8.68 -6.80
N VAL A 19 9.07 8.15 -7.98
CA VAL A 19 7.69 7.74 -8.28
C VAL A 19 7.42 6.54 -7.37
N SER A 20 6.82 6.81 -6.22
CA SER A 20 6.28 5.76 -5.36
C SER A 20 5.04 5.20 -6.06
N ALA A 21 4.97 3.87 -6.18
CA ALA A 21 3.75 3.22 -6.65
C ALA A 21 2.63 3.53 -5.65
N GLU A 22 1.45 3.89 -6.16
CA GLU A 22 0.30 4.14 -5.32
C GLU A 22 -0.07 2.87 -4.53
N GLU A 23 -0.50 3.05 -3.27
CA GLU A 23 -0.83 1.96 -2.38
C GLU A 23 -1.99 1.12 -2.96
N VAL A 24 -1.77 -0.18 -3.14
CA VAL A 24 -2.81 -1.11 -3.60
C VAL A 24 -3.87 -1.27 -2.52
N LYS A 25 -5.14 -1.02 -2.86
CA LYS A 25 -6.28 -1.13 -1.95
C LYS A 25 -7.29 -2.16 -2.47
N ILE A 26 -7.69 -3.09 -1.62
CA ILE A 26 -8.66 -4.16 -1.93
C ILE A 26 -9.87 -4.03 -1.02
N GLY A 27 -11.05 -3.85 -1.61
CA GLY A 27 -12.32 -3.83 -0.88
C GLY A 27 -12.83 -5.23 -0.55
N PHE A 28 -13.10 -5.50 0.73
CA PHE A 28 -13.62 -6.77 1.22
C PHE A 28 -15.05 -6.59 1.73
N LEU A 29 -16.02 -6.98 0.88
CA LEU A 29 -17.45 -6.82 1.11
C LEU A 29 -18.00 -7.99 1.90
N VAL A 30 -18.65 -7.69 3.03
CA VAL A 30 -19.19 -8.70 3.94
C VAL A 30 -20.62 -8.33 4.33
N LYS A 31 -21.53 -9.31 4.22
CA LYS A 31 -22.92 -9.22 4.69
C LYS A 31 -22.99 -9.55 6.16
N GLN A 32 -23.92 -8.94 6.90
CA GLN A 32 -24.12 -9.21 8.33
C GLN A 32 -22.79 -9.18 9.11
N ALA A 33 -22.03 -8.09 8.97
CA ALA A 33 -20.70 -7.97 9.56
C ALA A 33 -20.68 -8.19 11.09
N GLU A 34 -21.83 -8.12 11.76
CA GLU A 34 -21.98 -8.41 13.18
C GLU A 34 -21.74 -9.89 13.53
N GLU A 35 -21.91 -10.82 12.58
CA GLU A 35 -21.70 -12.24 12.85
C GLU A 35 -20.21 -12.55 13.12
N PRO A 36 -19.90 -13.35 14.16
CA PRO A 36 -18.51 -13.62 14.56
C PRO A 36 -17.62 -14.21 13.46
N TRP A 37 -18.20 -15.00 12.55
CA TRP A 37 -17.44 -15.65 11.49
C TRP A 37 -17.01 -14.65 10.40
N PHE A 38 -17.82 -13.61 10.13
CA PHE A 38 -17.53 -12.56 9.17
C PHE A 38 -16.44 -11.59 9.67
N GLN A 39 -16.38 -11.35 10.98
CA GLN A 39 -15.26 -10.66 11.61
C GLN A 39 -13.94 -11.41 11.40
N THR A 40 -14.00 -12.74 11.42
CA THR A 40 -12.84 -13.61 11.21
C THR A 40 -12.33 -13.52 9.76
N GLU A 41 -13.22 -13.43 8.77
CA GLU A 41 -12.84 -13.21 7.36
C GLU A 41 -12.05 -11.90 7.19
N TRP A 42 -12.52 -10.80 7.79
CA TRP A 42 -11.78 -9.53 7.77
C TRP A 42 -10.43 -9.61 8.45
N ALA A 43 -10.31 -10.31 9.57
CA ALA A 43 -9.03 -10.51 10.24
C ALA A 43 -8.02 -11.27 9.35
N PHE A 44 -8.47 -12.28 8.61
CA PHE A 44 -7.64 -12.99 7.65
C PHE A 44 -7.29 -12.14 6.42
N ALA A 45 -8.23 -11.35 5.91
CA ALA A 45 -7.94 -10.41 4.84
C ALA A 45 -6.86 -9.40 5.27
N GLU A 46 -6.94 -8.84 6.48
CA GLU A 46 -5.93 -7.92 7.02
C GLU A 46 -4.57 -8.59 7.20
N LYS A 47 -4.54 -9.85 7.62
CA LYS A 47 -3.30 -10.63 7.69
C LYS A 47 -2.66 -10.76 6.31
N ALA A 48 -3.44 -11.11 5.28
CA ALA A 48 -2.97 -11.20 3.91
C ALA A 48 -2.49 -9.85 3.35
N GLY A 49 -3.20 -8.75 3.68
CA GLY A 49 -2.80 -7.40 3.29
C GLY A 49 -1.43 -7.02 3.83
N LYS A 50 -1.15 -7.35 5.10
CA LYS A 50 0.17 -7.17 5.72
C LYS A 50 1.24 -8.05 5.08
N GLU A 51 0.92 -9.29 4.75
CA GLU A 51 1.85 -10.25 4.15
C GLU A 51 2.24 -9.89 2.71
N HIS A 52 1.30 -9.35 1.94
CA HIS A 52 1.47 -9.10 0.50
C HIS A 52 1.56 -7.61 0.12
N GLY A 53 1.53 -6.69 1.09
CA GLY A 53 1.75 -5.27 0.87
C GLY A 53 0.56 -4.53 0.22
N PHE A 54 -0.67 -4.89 0.59
CA PHE A 54 -1.88 -4.17 0.18
C PHE A 54 -2.74 -3.78 1.39
N THR A 55 -3.55 -2.75 1.22
CA THR A 55 -4.47 -2.27 2.25
C THR A 55 -5.86 -2.83 2.02
N VAL A 56 -6.44 -3.40 3.09
CA VAL A 56 -7.81 -3.93 3.08
C VAL A 56 -8.78 -2.82 3.45
N ILE A 57 -9.80 -2.64 2.62
CA ILE A 57 -10.94 -1.76 2.90
C ILE A 57 -12.11 -2.65 3.30
N LYS A 58 -12.51 -2.62 4.59
CA LYS A 58 -13.65 -3.38 5.10
C LYS A 58 -14.95 -2.69 4.72
N ILE A 59 -15.83 -3.39 4.00
CA ILE A 59 -17.11 -2.83 3.52
C ILE A 59 -18.24 -3.69 4.08
N ALA A 60 -18.93 -3.19 5.09
CA ALA A 60 -20.16 -3.80 5.59
C ALA A 60 -21.31 -3.47 4.62
N VAL A 61 -22.10 -4.48 4.25
CA VAL A 61 -23.34 -4.26 3.50
C VAL A 61 -24.55 -4.77 4.30
N PRO A 62 -25.73 -4.13 4.11
CA PRO A 62 -26.98 -4.55 4.75
C PRO A 62 -27.38 -6.00 4.40
#